data_AF-A0A7R7EPK3-F1
#
_entry.id   AF-A0A7R7EPK3-F1
#
_cell.length_a   1.000
_cell.length_b   1.000
_cell.length_c   1.000
_cell.angle_alpha   90.00
_cell.angle_beta   90.00
_cell.angle_gamma   90.00
#
_symmetry.space_group_name_H-M   'P 1'
#
loop_
_entity.id
_entity.type
_entity.pdbx_description
1 polymer ?
#
loop_
_entity_poly.entity_id
_entity_poly.type
_entity_poly.pdbx_seq_one_letter_code
_entity_poly.pdbx_strand_id
1 'polypeptide(L)'
;MDLITELNQAIEYIEERLDNDIQLEDVARITSYSPYHFQRIFNYISGISLSEYIRRRRLSVATFDLQNGEKVIDVAMKYGYVSADSFTRAFAKQHGITPSQFKSSSISMELYPPINFNITVNGLNGLRCRIETKKAFNMFGLYTQVEKNEKTMHLEMEKFLQKCVENRWYASMNTIYGYDQDTMLHRAFMKSGENQFTYMICQYMKDGIYLPDNYRRYHIPAGQWAIFHSEGEALSDLWDRIYSEWLPDAGYEIKDGTAFEMYYGNAKKGNVRGEIMIPIQEKKDKVYKAGRQGRLCRVKEDYTLSGKYRIEEFINKDEWYATLGDLYQVVSKKYPNGIYWNIDPKSNEGKHVFICLDEENRIIGKSHAMIYEKQEDDAPGYAEHRIFMHYRVLPEYEKDEEALDLLFESAYQCALELRKQLSNRACQICIGNFDFEERYNCHIEKKDWPEYGSIYHLNTETKDSVSTIDTIENITLREFSLDSMDIIRQLVENDQICFRDSISSANNYLDIAKGLYLAYGAFVRESDGKERLVGSVVTEMEDNATPEITGVMVLPEYRRKHLASTMIQYVIAALHKKGYKRTWLVCKCVNKEALELYQKEGFSIYSHEKRYMKYI
;
A
#
# COMPACT_ATOMS: atom_id res chain seq x y z
N MET A 1 2.58 -8.90 15.60
CA MET A 1 1.39 -8.71 14.74
C MET A 1 1.42 -7.32 14.12
N ASP A 2 0.75 -7.13 12.96
CA ASP A 2 0.59 -5.83 12.31
C ASP A 2 -0.42 -4.95 13.08
N LEU A 3 0.00 -3.73 13.43
CA LEU A 3 -0.79 -2.78 14.20
C LEU A 3 -2.14 -2.48 13.53
N ILE A 4 -2.19 -2.41 12.20
CA ILE A 4 -3.43 -2.10 11.47
C ILE A 4 -4.41 -3.26 11.61
N THR A 5 -3.92 -4.48 11.44
CA THR A 5 -4.69 -5.72 11.65
C THR A 5 -5.22 -5.81 13.10
N GLU A 6 -4.40 -5.58 14.11
CA GLU A 6 -4.82 -5.58 15.53
C GLU A 6 -5.91 -4.53 15.81
N LEU A 7 -5.75 -3.33 15.26
CA LEU A 7 -6.74 -2.26 15.39
C LEU A 7 -8.06 -2.63 14.73
N ASN A 8 -8.05 -3.21 13.53
CA ASN A 8 -9.26 -3.65 12.84
C ASN A 8 -9.97 -4.78 13.57
N GLN A 9 -9.24 -5.76 14.10
CA GLN A 9 -9.82 -6.84 14.90
C GLN A 9 -10.46 -6.32 16.19
N ALA A 10 -9.86 -5.31 16.82
CA ALA A 10 -10.46 -4.66 17.98
C ALA A 10 -11.75 -3.91 17.63
N ILE A 11 -11.82 -3.27 16.45
CA ILE A 11 -13.06 -2.65 15.98
C ILE A 11 -14.13 -3.69 15.64
N GLU A 12 -13.76 -4.79 14.99
CA GLU A 12 -14.69 -5.89 14.72
C GLU A 12 -15.30 -6.44 16.01
N TYR A 13 -14.47 -6.74 17.03
CA TYR A 13 -14.95 -7.17 18.34
C TYR A 13 -15.96 -6.19 18.97
N ILE A 14 -15.72 -4.89 18.82
CA ILE A 14 -16.61 -3.82 19.32
C ILE A 14 -17.92 -3.77 18.51
N GLU A 15 -17.85 -3.86 17.19
CA GLU A 15 -19.02 -3.81 16.30
C GLU A 15 -19.97 -4.99 16.52
N GLU A 16 -19.43 -6.19 16.75
CA GLU A 16 -20.21 -7.40 17.07
C GLU A 16 -20.94 -7.31 18.42
N ARG A 17 -20.56 -6.38 19.30
CA ARG A 17 -21.04 -6.28 20.68
C ARG A 17 -21.68 -4.93 20.99
N LEU A 18 -22.11 -4.18 19.97
CA LEU A 18 -22.76 -2.89 20.19
C LEU A 18 -24.07 -3.02 21.00
N ASP A 19 -24.75 -4.14 20.91
CA ASP A 19 -25.99 -4.48 21.63
C ASP A 19 -25.75 -5.16 22.99
N ASN A 20 -24.50 -5.27 23.43
CA ASN A 20 -24.10 -5.94 24.66
C ASN A 20 -22.97 -5.16 25.38
N ASP A 21 -22.50 -5.68 26.52
CA ASP A 21 -21.37 -5.10 27.24
C ASP A 21 -20.04 -5.37 26.51
N ILE A 22 -19.28 -4.30 26.28
CA ILE A 22 -17.96 -4.34 25.64
C ILE A 22 -16.91 -4.39 26.76
N GLN A 23 -16.16 -5.49 26.85
CA GLN A 23 -15.08 -5.64 27.82
C GLN A 23 -13.77 -5.16 27.21
N LEU A 24 -13.18 -4.11 27.79
CA LEU A 24 -11.93 -3.53 27.26
C LEU A 24 -10.72 -4.45 27.49
N GLU A 25 -10.83 -5.38 28.42
CA GLU A 25 -9.85 -6.43 28.68
C GLU A 25 -9.74 -7.39 27.49
N ASP A 26 -10.83 -7.64 26.76
CA ASP A 26 -10.80 -8.46 25.56
C ASP A 26 -10.16 -7.70 24.40
N VAL A 27 -10.44 -6.39 24.26
CA VAL A 27 -9.74 -5.50 23.32
C VAL A 27 -8.23 -5.46 23.61
N ALA A 28 -7.85 -5.50 24.88
CA ALA A 28 -6.46 -5.56 25.30
C ALA A 28 -5.77 -6.89 24.94
N ARG A 29 -6.50 -8.01 24.98
CA ARG A 29 -5.98 -9.31 24.51
C ARG A 29 -5.84 -9.35 22.99
N ILE A 30 -6.75 -8.72 22.26
CA ILE A 30 -6.72 -8.67 20.78
C ILE A 30 -5.53 -7.82 20.30
N THR A 31 -5.27 -6.69 20.95
CA THR A 31 -4.29 -5.72 20.48
C THR A 31 -2.94 -5.76 21.19
N SER A 32 -2.78 -6.64 22.18
CA SER A 32 -1.62 -6.67 23.10
C SER A 32 -1.35 -5.36 23.86
N TYR A 33 -2.19 -4.32 23.70
CA TYR A 33 -2.10 -3.07 24.44
C TYR A 33 -2.99 -3.11 25.68
N SER A 34 -2.55 -2.49 26.78
CA SER A 34 -3.47 -2.29 27.91
C SER A 34 -4.67 -1.43 27.47
N PRO A 35 -5.86 -1.56 28.12
CA PRO A 35 -7.04 -0.76 27.78
C PRO A 35 -6.77 0.74 27.66
N TYR A 36 -5.92 1.24 28.57
CA TYR A 36 -5.46 2.64 28.57
C TYR A 36 -4.67 3.01 27.30
N HIS A 37 -3.72 2.17 26.89
CA HIS A 37 -2.91 2.43 25.70
C HIS A 37 -3.74 2.29 24.42
N PHE A 38 -4.60 1.28 24.33
CA PHE A 38 -5.49 1.11 23.18
C PHE A 38 -6.40 2.33 22.99
N GLN A 39 -7.06 2.81 24.04
CA GLN A 39 -7.90 4.01 23.98
C GLN A 39 -7.14 5.24 23.49
N ARG A 40 -5.86 5.37 23.87
CA ARG A 40 -5.00 6.49 23.47
C ARG A 40 -4.55 6.37 22.01
N ILE A 41 -4.17 5.17 21.57
CA ILE A 41 -3.81 4.87 20.18
C ILE A 41 -5.03 5.12 19.28
N PHE A 42 -6.19 4.58 19.66
CA PHE A 42 -7.45 4.78 18.94
C PHE A 42 -7.79 6.27 18.82
N ASN A 43 -7.68 7.04 19.90
CA ASN A 43 -7.94 8.48 19.87
C ASN A 43 -6.95 9.23 18.97
N TYR A 44 -5.66 8.89 19.05
CA TYR A 44 -4.62 9.51 18.24
C TYR A 44 -4.83 9.28 16.73
N ILE A 45 -5.26 8.07 16.35
CA ILE A 45 -5.44 7.71 14.93
C ILE A 45 -6.81 8.15 14.41
N SER A 46 -7.90 7.91 15.16
CA SER A 46 -9.26 8.21 14.70
C SER A 46 -9.72 9.65 14.94
N GLY A 47 -8.99 10.42 15.76
CA GLY A 47 -9.37 11.78 16.17
C GLY A 47 -10.55 11.86 17.13
N ILE A 48 -11.11 10.72 17.59
CA ILE A 48 -12.21 10.66 18.56
C ILE A 48 -11.94 9.63 19.65
N SER A 49 -12.53 9.84 20.84
CA SER A 49 -12.44 8.83 21.91
C SER A 49 -13.19 7.54 21.55
N LEU A 50 -12.70 6.39 22.04
CA LEU A 50 -13.34 5.09 21.85
C LEU A 50 -14.79 5.05 22.35
N SER A 51 -15.07 5.69 23.48
CA SER A 51 -16.44 5.81 24.02
C SER A 51 -17.37 6.61 23.11
N GLU A 52 -16.85 7.65 22.46
CA GLU A 52 -17.63 8.46 21.52
C GLU A 52 -17.90 7.68 20.22
N TYR A 53 -16.92 6.88 19.76
CA TYR A 53 -17.10 5.96 18.64
C TYR A 53 -18.24 4.96 18.92
N ILE A 54 -18.16 4.21 20.03
CA ILE A 54 -19.17 3.23 20.42
C ILE A 54 -20.55 3.89 20.52
N ARG A 55 -20.64 5.08 21.13
CA ARG A 55 -21.90 5.83 21.25
C ARG A 55 -22.50 6.15 19.89
N ARG A 56 -21.70 6.65 18.95
CA ARG A 56 -22.15 7.00 17.58
C ARG A 56 -22.66 5.78 16.83
N ARG A 57 -21.91 4.67 16.92
CA ARG A 57 -22.25 3.39 16.29
C ARG A 57 -23.54 2.81 16.84
N ARG A 58 -23.69 2.73 18.17
CA ARG A 58 -24.93 2.29 18.83
C ARG A 58 -26.16 3.09 18.36
N LEU A 59 -26.05 4.41 18.30
CA LEU A 59 -27.14 5.28 17.84
C LEU A 59 -27.42 5.15 16.33
N SER A 60 -26.43 4.81 15.52
CA SER A 60 -26.60 4.54 14.09
C SER A 60 -27.20 3.16 13.81
N VAL A 61 -26.89 2.14 14.61
CA VAL A 61 -27.50 0.80 14.44
C VAL A 61 -28.93 0.79 14.99
N ALA A 62 -29.18 1.51 16.09
CA ALA A 62 -30.51 1.66 16.69
C ALA A 62 -31.58 2.20 15.73
N THR A 63 -31.20 2.92 14.66
CA THR A 63 -32.17 3.37 13.66
C THR A 63 -32.82 2.20 12.92
N PHE A 64 -32.10 1.12 12.65
CA PHE A 64 -32.65 -0.04 11.96
C PHE A 64 -33.69 -0.76 12.82
N ASP A 65 -33.40 -0.95 14.11
CA ASP A 65 -34.34 -1.57 15.06
C ASP A 65 -35.61 -0.70 15.23
N LEU A 66 -35.45 0.63 15.30
CA LEU A 66 -36.58 1.56 15.36
C LEU A 66 -37.42 1.54 14.07
N GLN A 67 -36.79 1.44 12.90
CA GLN A 67 -37.48 1.28 11.60
C GLN A 67 -38.26 -0.04 11.53
N ASN A 68 -37.70 -1.12 12.09
CA ASN A 68 -38.35 -2.42 12.20
C ASN A 68 -39.51 -2.44 13.22
N GLY A 69 -39.79 -1.31 13.88
CA GLY A 69 -40.94 -1.11 14.73
C GLY A 69 -40.70 -1.37 16.22
N GLU A 70 -39.49 -1.75 16.63
CA GLU A 70 -39.15 -2.06 18.03
C GLU A 70 -39.42 -0.87 18.96
N LYS A 71 -39.90 -1.10 20.19
CA LYS A 71 -40.26 -0.01 21.10
C LYS A 71 -39.00 0.76 21.53
N VAL A 72 -39.12 2.08 21.66
CA VAL A 72 -37.99 2.97 22.01
C VAL A 72 -37.30 2.55 23.31
N ILE A 73 -38.04 2.07 24.30
CA ILE A 73 -37.48 1.58 25.56
C ILE A 73 -36.66 0.29 25.39
N ASP A 74 -37.10 -0.62 24.52
CA ASP A 74 -36.42 -1.89 24.28
C ASP A 74 -35.11 -1.65 23.53
N VAL A 75 -35.15 -0.79 22.51
CA VAL A 75 -33.95 -0.34 21.78
C VAL A 75 -32.97 0.40 22.70
N ALA A 76 -33.47 1.28 23.57
CA ALA A 76 -32.63 1.98 24.53
C ALA A 76 -31.87 1.01 25.45
N MET A 77 -32.58 0.02 26.01
CA MET A 77 -31.97 -1.00 26.88
C MET A 77 -30.97 -1.87 26.12
N LYS A 78 -31.31 -2.31 24.90
CA LYS A 78 -30.44 -3.11 24.02
C LYS A 78 -29.09 -2.44 23.79
N TYR A 79 -29.06 -1.13 23.58
CA TYR A 79 -27.80 -0.39 23.36
C TYR A 79 -27.19 0.22 24.63
N GLY A 80 -27.55 -0.31 25.81
CA GLY A 80 -26.90 0.03 27.09
C GLY A 80 -27.29 1.38 27.68
N TYR A 81 -28.46 1.93 27.30
CA TYR A 81 -29.00 3.14 27.94
C TYR A 81 -29.92 2.78 29.10
N VAL A 82 -29.71 3.42 30.25
CA VAL A 82 -30.45 3.14 31.50
C VAL A 82 -31.92 3.57 31.42
N SER A 83 -32.27 4.47 30.50
CA SER A 83 -33.67 4.90 30.29
C SER A 83 -33.93 5.38 28.87
N ALA A 84 -35.19 5.28 28.43
CA ALA A 84 -35.64 5.81 27.14
C ALA A 84 -35.39 7.33 26.99
N ASP A 85 -35.44 8.10 28.08
CA ASP A 85 -35.14 9.54 28.06
C ASP A 85 -33.67 9.83 27.76
N SER A 86 -32.76 9.05 28.37
CA SER A 86 -31.32 9.20 28.12
C SER A 86 -30.96 8.87 26.67
N PHE A 87 -31.55 7.79 26.13
CA PHE A 87 -31.43 7.42 24.73
C PHE A 87 -32.02 8.49 23.81
N THR A 88 -33.22 8.99 24.11
CA THR A 88 -33.90 10.01 23.29
C THR A 88 -33.07 11.29 23.16
N ARG A 89 -32.45 11.76 24.25
CA ARG A 89 -31.54 12.92 24.21
C ARG A 89 -30.31 12.66 23.35
N ALA A 90 -29.68 11.50 23.51
CA ALA A 90 -28.48 11.13 22.75
C ALA A 90 -28.78 10.94 21.26
N PHE A 91 -29.91 10.29 20.96
CA PHE A 91 -30.42 10.08 19.60
C PHE A 91 -30.77 11.40 18.93
N ALA A 92 -31.50 12.29 19.60
CA ALA A 92 -31.81 13.62 19.07
C ALA A 92 -30.56 14.50 18.87
N LYS A 93 -29.56 14.36 19.74
CA LYS A 93 -28.28 15.07 19.57
C LYS A 93 -27.54 14.64 18.31
N GLN A 94 -27.63 13.36 17.93
CA GLN A 94 -26.93 12.82 16.75
C GLN A 94 -27.74 13.01 15.47
N HIS A 95 -29.02 12.68 15.50
CA HIS A 95 -29.86 12.63 14.29
C HIS A 95 -30.73 13.87 14.09
N GLY A 96 -30.72 14.82 15.04
CA GLY A 96 -31.52 16.04 15.00
C GLY A 96 -33.01 15.85 15.32
N ILE A 97 -33.47 14.61 15.53
CA ILE A 97 -34.89 14.26 15.77
C ILE A 97 -35.03 13.22 16.87
N THR A 98 -36.21 13.12 17.49
CA THR A 98 -36.47 12.10 18.52
C THR A 98 -36.74 10.71 17.90
N PRO A 99 -36.49 9.60 18.63
CA PRO A 99 -36.80 8.24 18.15
C PRO A 99 -38.27 8.05 17.75
N SER A 100 -39.21 8.67 18.47
CA SER A 100 -40.65 8.58 18.17
C SER A 100 -41.03 9.29 16.88
N GLN A 101 -40.41 10.45 16.60
CA GLN A 101 -40.58 11.15 15.33
C GLN A 101 -39.99 10.34 14.18
N PHE A 102 -38.81 9.76 14.40
CA PHE A 102 -38.11 8.94 13.41
C PHE A 102 -38.96 7.77 12.90
N LYS A 103 -39.70 7.08 13.77
CA LYS A 103 -40.64 6.00 13.38
C LYS A 103 -41.73 6.44 12.38
N SER A 104 -42.04 7.73 12.32
CA SER A 104 -43.19 8.27 11.59
C SER A 104 -42.83 9.02 10.32
N SER A 105 -41.55 9.10 9.94
CA SER A 105 -41.10 10.02 8.89
C SER A 105 -39.86 9.54 8.13
N SER A 106 -39.82 9.78 6.81
CA SER A 106 -38.63 9.63 5.96
C SER A 106 -37.77 10.90 6.01
N ILE A 107 -36.92 11.04 7.04
CA ILE A 107 -36.07 12.22 7.28
C ILE A 107 -34.58 11.83 7.15
N SER A 108 -33.75 12.81 6.74
CA SER A 108 -32.28 12.70 6.66
C SER A 108 -31.66 12.41 8.03
N MET A 109 -30.67 11.51 8.08
CA MET A 109 -30.00 11.04 9.30
C MET A 109 -28.50 11.20 9.22
N GLU A 110 -27.85 11.32 10.39
CA GLU A 110 -26.40 11.28 10.50
C GLU A 110 -25.96 9.87 10.95
N LEU A 111 -25.67 9.03 9.95
CA LEU A 111 -25.18 7.67 10.15
C LEU A 111 -23.65 7.65 10.14
N TYR A 112 -23.07 6.97 11.12
CA TYR A 112 -21.63 6.74 11.19
C TYR A 112 -21.35 5.28 10.84
N PRO A 113 -20.70 4.97 9.70
CA PRO A 113 -20.29 3.61 9.38
C PRO A 113 -19.18 3.13 10.36
N PRO A 114 -18.93 1.81 10.45
CA PRO A 114 -17.78 1.28 11.18
C PRO A 114 -16.46 1.87 10.67
N ILE A 115 -15.52 2.14 11.58
CA ILE A 115 -14.16 2.56 11.19
C ILE A 115 -13.40 1.35 10.65
N ASN A 116 -12.64 1.57 9.59
CA ASN A 116 -11.68 0.59 9.07
C ASN A 116 -10.33 1.28 8.89
N PHE A 117 -9.29 0.76 9.55
CA PHE A 117 -7.92 1.22 9.43
C PHE A 117 -7.29 0.56 8.21
N ASN A 118 -6.77 1.34 7.27
CA ASN A 118 -6.09 0.81 6.08
C ASN A 118 -4.66 1.36 6.00
N ILE A 119 -3.74 0.53 5.49
CA ILE A 119 -2.41 0.99 5.05
C ILE A 119 -2.56 1.50 3.62
N THR A 120 -2.29 2.77 3.37
CA THR A 120 -2.12 3.30 2.02
C THR A 120 -0.63 3.28 1.68
N VAL A 121 -0.23 2.50 0.69
CA VAL A 121 1.15 2.48 0.16
C VAL A 121 1.27 3.56 -0.90
N ASN A 122 1.96 4.64 -0.55
CA ASN A 122 2.22 5.78 -1.42
C ASN A 122 3.52 5.54 -2.23
N GLY A 123 3.56 5.93 -3.51
CA GLY A 123 4.77 5.85 -4.36
C GLY A 123 4.87 4.70 -5.38
N LEU A 124 3.85 3.84 -5.54
CA LEU A 124 3.83 2.77 -6.55
C LEU A 124 3.51 3.27 -7.98
N ASN A 125 2.78 4.38 -8.09
CA ASN A 125 2.49 5.05 -9.35
C ASN A 125 3.34 6.32 -9.48
N GLY A 126 4.27 6.37 -10.44
CA GLY A 126 5.17 7.51 -10.60
C GLY A 126 4.44 8.85 -10.82
N LEU A 127 4.69 9.83 -9.94
CA LEU A 127 4.23 11.21 -10.13
C LEU A 127 5.15 11.93 -11.14
N ARG A 128 4.61 12.35 -12.29
CA ARG A 128 5.39 13.13 -13.28
C ARG A 128 5.55 14.58 -12.83
N CYS A 129 6.53 14.78 -11.96
CA CYS A 129 6.94 16.08 -11.46
C CYS A 129 8.08 16.66 -12.31
N ARG A 130 8.01 17.95 -12.65
CA ARG A 130 9.17 18.74 -13.06
C ARG A 130 9.34 19.94 -12.13
N ILE A 131 10.59 20.23 -11.79
CA ILE A 131 10.95 21.45 -11.07
C ILE A 131 11.37 22.51 -12.09
N GLU A 132 10.72 23.67 -12.07
CA GLU A 132 10.98 24.74 -13.03
C GLU A 132 11.16 26.08 -12.32
N THR A 133 12.19 26.83 -12.70
CA THR A 133 12.35 28.23 -12.29
C THR A 133 11.67 29.14 -13.31
N LYS A 134 10.61 29.84 -12.90
CA LYS A 134 9.87 30.77 -13.77
C LYS A 134 10.18 32.21 -13.41
N LYS A 135 10.30 33.05 -14.46
CA LYS A 135 10.31 34.52 -14.32
C LYS A 135 8.94 34.99 -13.82
N ALA A 136 8.88 36.21 -13.28
CA ALA A 136 7.61 36.79 -12.87
C ALA A 136 6.66 36.91 -14.07
N PHE A 137 5.38 36.63 -13.86
CA PHE A 137 4.35 36.70 -14.89
C PHE A 137 3.06 37.26 -14.30
N ASN A 138 2.16 37.73 -15.18
CA ASN A 138 0.88 38.28 -14.76
C ASN A 138 -0.25 37.35 -15.20
N MET A 139 -1.28 37.27 -14.38
CA MET A 139 -2.55 36.62 -14.68
C MET A 139 -3.70 37.61 -14.52
N PHE A 140 -4.83 37.30 -15.12
CA PHE A 140 -6.06 38.05 -14.90
C PHE A 140 -7.27 37.13 -14.87
N GLY A 141 -8.36 37.60 -14.26
CA GLY A 141 -9.57 36.81 -14.12
C GLY A 141 -10.49 37.28 -13.01
N LEU A 142 -11.41 36.40 -12.62
CA LEU A 142 -12.44 36.65 -11.62
C LEU A 142 -12.19 35.81 -10.38
N TYR A 143 -12.46 36.36 -9.21
CA TYR A 143 -12.16 35.73 -7.93
C TYR A 143 -13.33 35.79 -6.95
N THR A 144 -13.31 34.88 -5.98
CA THR A 144 -14.18 34.87 -4.81
C THR A 144 -13.38 34.44 -3.57
N GLN A 145 -13.87 34.79 -2.39
CA GLN A 145 -13.40 34.17 -1.15
C GLN A 145 -14.15 32.85 -0.94
N VAL A 146 -13.44 31.83 -0.46
CA VAL A 146 -13.97 30.51 -0.14
C VAL A 146 -13.53 30.14 1.26
N GLU A 147 -14.46 29.62 2.06
CA GLU A 147 -14.14 29.11 3.40
C GLU A 147 -13.47 27.74 3.34
N LYS A 148 -12.46 27.51 4.19
CA LYS A 148 -11.78 26.23 4.31
C LYS A 148 -12.64 25.23 5.08
N ASN A 149 -13.66 24.70 4.41
CA ASN A 149 -14.53 23.66 4.94
C ASN A 149 -14.58 22.49 3.94
N GLU A 150 -14.06 21.33 4.36
CA GLU A 150 -13.96 20.10 3.54
C GLU A 150 -15.30 19.70 2.89
N LYS A 151 -16.43 19.97 3.55
CA LYS A 151 -17.75 19.59 3.04
C LYS A 151 -18.33 20.59 2.03
N THR A 152 -17.93 21.86 2.07
CA THR A 152 -18.60 22.93 1.30
C THR A 152 -17.71 23.66 0.32
N MET A 153 -16.37 23.60 0.46
CA MET A 153 -15.45 24.38 -0.37
C MET A 153 -15.60 24.07 -1.86
N HIS A 154 -15.74 22.79 -2.23
CA HIS A 154 -15.90 22.38 -3.62
C HIS A 154 -17.20 22.93 -4.21
N LEU A 155 -18.29 22.84 -3.45
CA LEU A 155 -19.59 23.34 -3.85
C LEU A 155 -19.59 24.88 -4.04
N GLU A 156 -18.85 25.62 -3.21
CA GLU A 156 -18.70 27.06 -3.35
C GLU A 156 -17.92 27.45 -4.62
N MET A 157 -16.82 26.73 -4.90
CA MET A 157 -16.03 26.94 -6.12
C MET A 157 -16.83 26.59 -7.39
N GLU A 158 -17.61 25.52 -7.36
CA GLU A 158 -18.49 25.12 -8.47
C GLU A 158 -19.61 26.13 -8.70
N LYS A 159 -20.27 26.61 -7.64
CA LYS A 159 -21.28 27.67 -7.75
C LYS A 159 -20.70 28.95 -8.36
N PHE A 160 -19.48 29.31 -7.97
CA PHE A 160 -18.80 30.46 -8.54
C PHE A 160 -18.47 30.27 -10.03
N LEU A 161 -17.98 29.09 -10.41
CA LEU A 161 -17.74 28.75 -11.82
C LEU A 161 -19.03 28.80 -12.63
N GLN A 162 -20.10 28.19 -12.13
CA GLN A 162 -21.41 28.21 -12.77
C GLN A 162 -21.91 29.64 -12.97
N LYS A 163 -21.82 30.49 -11.94
CA LYS A 163 -22.14 31.92 -12.04
C LYS A 163 -21.31 32.62 -13.12
N CYS A 164 -20.01 32.31 -13.24
CA CYS A 164 -19.14 32.89 -14.27
C CYS A 164 -19.54 32.44 -15.69
N VAL A 165 -20.03 31.21 -15.85
CA VAL A 165 -20.54 30.67 -17.11
C VAL A 165 -21.88 31.33 -17.48
N GLU A 166 -22.82 31.40 -16.53
CA GLU A 166 -24.16 31.99 -16.72
C GLU A 166 -24.07 33.47 -17.11
N ASN A 167 -23.16 34.23 -16.48
CA ASN A 167 -22.92 35.64 -16.81
C ASN A 167 -22.04 35.85 -18.04
N ARG A 168 -21.65 34.77 -18.75
CA ARG A 168 -20.77 34.76 -19.93
C ARG A 168 -19.39 35.35 -19.71
N TRP A 169 -18.96 35.55 -18.46
CA TRP A 169 -17.63 36.06 -18.14
C TRP A 169 -16.54 35.05 -18.51
N TYR A 170 -16.81 33.76 -18.34
CA TYR A 170 -15.91 32.69 -18.77
C TYR A 170 -15.62 32.76 -20.28
N ALA A 171 -16.67 32.84 -21.10
CA ALA A 171 -16.55 32.98 -22.55
C ALA A 171 -15.91 34.32 -22.97
N SER A 172 -16.19 35.40 -22.22
CA SER A 172 -15.58 36.71 -22.44
C SER A 172 -14.06 36.69 -22.22
N MET A 173 -13.56 35.99 -21.18
CA MET A 173 -12.12 35.82 -20.97
C MET A 173 -11.43 35.09 -22.13
N ASN A 174 -12.04 34.03 -22.64
CA ASN A 174 -11.53 33.32 -23.82
C ASN A 174 -11.53 34.22 -25.06
N THR A 175 -12.57 35.03 -25.24
CA THR A 175 -12.69 35.97 -26.37
C THR A 175 -11.61 37.05 -26.33
N ILE A 176 -11.29 37.59 -25.15
CA ILE A 176 -10.19 38.55 -24.96
C ILE A 176 -8.85 37.98 -25.45
N TYR A 177 -8.70 36.65 -25.38
CA TYR A 177 -7.51 35.92 -25.83
C TYR A 177 -7.54 35.47 -27.29
N GLY A 178 -8.65 35.67 -27.99
CA GLY A 178 -8.89 35.11 -29.32
C GLY A 178 -9.02 33.59 -29.33
N TYR A 179 -9.34 32.99 -28.18
CA TYR A 179 -9.57 31.55 -28.06
C TYR A 179 -11.03 31.20 -28.30
N ASP A 180 -11.25 29.92 -28.62
CA ASP A 180 -12.59 29.32 -28.64
C ASP A 180 -13.25 29.51 -27.26
N GLN A 181 -14.54 29.83 -27.23
CA GLN A 181 -15.29 30.08 -26.00
C GLN A 181 -15.26 28.88 -25.04
N ASP A 182 -15.08 27.67 -25.58
CA ASP A 182 -15.02 26.41 -24.83
C ASP A 182 -13.58 26.00 -24.44
N THR A 183 -12.60 26.89 -24.60
CA THR A 183 -11.23 26.68 -24.11
C THR A 183 -11.21 26.67 -22.59
N MET A 184 -10.50 25.72 -21.98
CA MET A 184 -10.43 25.62 -20.53
C MET A 184 -9.59 26.78 -19.94
N LEU A 185 -10.10 27.39 -18.87
CA LEU A 185 -9.40 28.41 -18.09
C LEU A 185 -8.70 27.77 -16.89
N HIS A 186 -7.66 28.42 -16.40
CA HIS A 186 -6.90 27.97 -15.25
C HIS A 186 -7.58 28.37 -13.94
N ARG A 187 -7.18 27.74 -12.84
CA ARG A 187 -7.64 28.08 -11.50
C ARG A 187 -6.46 28.42 -10.61
N ALA A 188 -6.60 29.46 -9.80
CA ALA A 188 -5.58 29.90 -8.87
C ALA A 188 -6.13 29.86 -7.44
N PHE A 189 -5.30 29.35 -6.53
CA PHE A 189 -5.58 29.19 -5.11
C PHE A 189 -4.60 30.06 -4.34
N MET A 190 -5.13 31.07 -3.64
CA MET A 190 -4.33 32.07 -2.94
C MET A 190 -4.74 32.11 -1.48
N LYS A 191 -3.79 32.00 -0.57
CA LYS A 191 -4.03 32.15 0.87
C LYS A 191 -4.65 33.53 1.15
N SER A 192 -5.77 33.56 1.85
CA SER A 192 -6.51 34.78 2.21
C SER A 192 -7.02 34.63 3.63
N GLY A 193 -6.13 34.81 4.61
CA GLY A 193 -6.41 34.57 6.02
C GLY A 193 -6.21 33.12 6.48
N GLU A 194 -6.51 32.86 7.76
CA GLU A 194 -6.29 31.55 8.38
C GLU A 194 -7.30 30.51 7.89
N ASN A 195 -8.59 30.86 7.86
CA ASN A 195 -9.68 29.93 7.54
C ASN A 195 -10.35 30.16 6.18
N GLN A 196 -9.74 30.99 5.33
CA GLN A 196 -10.25 31.31 4.00
C GLN A 196 -9.12 31.30 2.96
N PHE A 197 -9.49 31.17 1.69
CA PHE A 197 -8.61 31.37 0.57
C PHE A 197 -9.35 32.06 -0.57
N THR A 198 -8.61 32.78 -1.40
CA THR A 198 -9.13 33.35 -2.63
C THR A 198 -9.01 32.31 -3.73
N TYR A 199 -10.16 31.93 -4.30
CA TYR A 199 -10.26 31.12 -5.50
C TYR A 199 -10.46 32.04 -6.70
N MET A 200 -9.69 31.82 -7.77
CA MET A 200 -9.77 32.64 -8.98
C MET A 200 -9.78 31.78 -10.23
N ILE A 201 -10.70 32.06 -11.14
CA ILE A 201 -10.70 31.53 -12.51
C ILE A 201 -9.93 32.53 -13.35
N CYS A 202 -8.85 32.09 -13.97
CA CYS A 202 -7.84 32.99 -14.55
C CYS A 202 -7.25 32.48 -15.87
N GLN A 203 -6.59 33.40 -16.56
CA GLN A 203 -5.72 33.12 -17.69
C GLN A 203 -4.43 33.95 -17.56
N TYR A 204 -3.35 33.53 -18.23
CA TYR A 204 -2.15 34.36 -18.39
C TYR A 204 -2.52 35.76 -18.86
N MET A 205 -1.67 36.75 -18.66
CA MET A 205 -1.85 38.09 -19.20
C MET A 205 -0.81 38.35 -20.31
N LYS A 206 -1.27 38.76 -21.49
CA LYS A 206 -0.44 39.19 -22.62
C LYS A 206 -0.30 40.71 -22.59
N ASP A 207 0.82 41.18 -23.11
CA ASP A 207 1.07 42.62 -23.26
C ASP A 207 0.07 43.25 -24.22
N GLY A 208 -0.38 44.46 -23.90
CA GLY A 208 -1.28 45.25 -24.76
C GLY A 208 -2.77 44.92 -24.66
N ILE A 209 -3.20 44.02 -23.78
CA ILE A 209 -4.63 43.73 -23.57
C ILE A 209 -5.28 44.74 -22.60
N TYR A 210 -6.38 45.35 -23.04
CA TYR A 210 -7.28 46.12 -22.17
C TYR A 210 -8.26 45.17 -21.45
N LEU A 211 -8.33 45.27 -20.12
CA LEU A 211 -9.21 44.43 -19.32
C LEU A 211 -10.41 45.26 -18.84
N PRO A 212 -11.64 44.75 -19.02
CA PRO A 212 -12.82 45.34 -18.39
C PRO A 212 -12.70 45.39 -16.85
N ASP A 213 -13.37 46.36 -16.23
CA ASP A 213 -13.23 46.70 -14.81
C ASP A 213 -13.54 45.55 -13.83
N ASN A 214 -14.34 44.58 -14.27
CA ASN A 214 -14.70 43.41 -13.46
C ASN A 214 -13.57 42.38 -13.36
N TYR A 215 -12.53 42.43 -14.20
CA TYR A 215 -11.41 41.49 -14.14
C TYR A 215 -10.25 42.04 -13.33
N ARG A 216 -9.75 41.23 -12.40
CA ARG A 216 -8.61 41.60 -11.57
C ARG A 216 -7.32 41.12 -12.21
N ARG A 217 -6.31 41.99 -12.24
CA ARG A 217 -4.92 41.62 -12.56
C ARG A 217 -4.24 41.10 -11.30
N TYR A 218 -3.42 40.07 -11.47
CA TYR A 218 -2.69 39.44 -10.39
C TYR A 218 -1.24 39.15 -10.83
N HIS A 219 -0.28 39.67 -10.06
CA HIS A 219 1.14 39.55 -10.35
C HIS A 219 1.72 38.34 -9.60
N ILE A 220 2.36 37.44 -10.34
CA ILE A 220 3.06 36.28 -9.80
C ILE A 220 4.56 36.56 -9.78
N PRO A 221 5.21 36.58 -8.59
CA PRO A 221 6.64 36.81 -8.50
C PRO A 221 7.44 35.67 -9.12
N ALA A 222 8.67 35.95 -9.51
CA ALA A 222 9.61 34.92 -9.97
C ALA A 222 9.89 33.91 -8.83
N GLY A 223 10.06 32.64 -9.18
CA GLY A 223 10.30 31.60 -8.20
C GLY A 223 10.45 30.21 -8.81
N GLN A 224 10.73 29.23 -7.94
CA GLN A 224 10.72 27.81 -8.27
C GLN A 224 9.32 27.23 -8.10
N TRP A 225 8.98 26.31 -8.99
CA TRP A 225 7.68 25.66 -9.06
C TRP A 225 7.85 24.16 -9.21
N ALA A 226 7.07 23.39 -8.46
CA ALA A 226 6.82 21.98 -8.76
C ALA A 226 5.60 21.88 -9.66
N ILE A 227 5.74 21.21 -10.81
CA ILE A 227 4.69 21.07 -11.81
C ILE A 227 4.40 19.58 -12.03
N PHE A 228 3.17 19.18 -11.75
CA PHE A 228 2.68 17.81 -11.87
C PHE A 228 1.70 17.69 -13.03
N HIS A 229 1.76 16.59 -13.78
CA HIS A 229 0.88 16.34 -14.92
C HIS A 229 -0.12 15.25 -14.57
N SER A 230 -1.39 15.44 -14.92
CA SER A 230 -2.40 14.39 -14.84
C SER A 230 -2.33 13.49 -16.08
N GLU A 231 -2.27 12.17 -15.85
CA GLU A 231 -2.34 11.13 -16.91
C GLU A 231 -3.73 10.50 -17.02
N GLY A 232 -4.78 11.34 -16.98
CA GLY A 232 -6.18 10.91 -17.07
C GLY A 232 -6.89 10.75 -15.73
N GLU A 233 -6.16 10.91 -14.62
CA GLU A 233 -6.71 11.04 -13.27
C GLU A 233 -7.29 12.44 -13.03
N ALA A 234 -8.22 12.57 -12.07
CA ALA A 234 -8.77 13.87 -11.70
C ALA A 234 -7.69 14.72 -11.00
N LEU A 235 -7.70 16.04 -11.21
CA LEU A 235 -6.75 16.92 -10.51
C LEU A 235 -6.95 16.93 -8.99
N SER A 236 -8.14 16.59 -8.48
CA SER A 236 -8.39 16.35 -7.05
C SER A 236 -7.51 15.24 -6.51
N ASP A 237 -7.48 14.11 -7.21
CA ASP A 237 -6.73 12.93 -6.80
C ASP A 237 -5.22 13.22 -6.90
N LEU A 238 -4.81 13.96 -7.94
CA LEU A 238 -3.43 14.41 -8.09
C LEU A 238 -3.00 15.33 -6.94
N TRP A 239 -3.87 16.23 -6.46
CA TRP A 239 -3.59 17.05 -5.27
C TRP A 239 -3.32 16.20 -4.04
N ASP A 240 -4.19 15.23 -3.75
CA ASP A 240 -4.05 14.34 -2.60
C ASP A 240 -2.71 13.60 -2.65
N ARG A 241 -2.36 13.08 -3.83
CA ARG A 241 -1.09 12.37 -4.05
C ARG A 241 0.14 13.27 -3.95
N ILE A 242 0.04 14.54 -4.39
CA ILE A 242 1.14 15.49 -4.18
C ILE A 242 1.38 15.73 -2.69
N TYR A 243 0.34 15.89 -1.89
CA TYR A 243 0.48 16.13 -0.45
C TYR A 243 0.85 14.88 0.34
N SER A 244 0.37 13.70 -0.05
CA SER A 244 0.56 12.45 0.68
C SER A 244 1.78 11.63 0.25
N GLU A 245 2.19 11.74 -1.02
CA GLU A 245 3.30 10.96 -1.59
C GLU A 245 4.54 11.81 -1.86
N TRP A 246 4.39 12.97 -2.51
CA TRP A 246 5.56 13.74 -2.97
C TRP A 246 6.08 14.73 -1.94
N LEU A 247 5.21 15.60 -1.41
CA LEU A 247 5.60 16.71 -0.55
C LEU A 247 6.35 16.29 0.74
N PRO A 248 6.02 15.18 1.41
CA PRO A 248 6.77 14.72 2.58
C PRO A 248 8.26 14.50 2.27
N ASP A 249 8.56 14.02 1.06
CA ASP A 249 9.89 13.52 0.66
C ASP A 249 10.64 14.42 -0.33
N ALA A 250 9.99 15.42 -0.91
CA ALA A 250 10.50 16.24 -2.02
C ALA A 250 11.75 17.09 -1.74
N GLY A 251 12.25 17.20 -0.50
CA GLY A 251 13.31 18.16 -0.12
C GLY A 251 12.89 19.65 -0.20
N TYR A 252 11.68 19.92 -0.69
CA TYR A 252 11.09 21.25 -0.82
C TYR A 252 9.96 21.45 0.20
N GLU A 253 9.73 22.69 0.61
CA GLU A 253 8.51 23.10 1.29
C GLU A 253 7.66 23.98 0.37
N ILE A 254 6.34 23.94 0.56
CA ILE A 254 5.43 24.84 -0.16
C ILE A 254 5.73 26.25 0.32
N LYS A 255 6.12 27.11 -0.62
CA LYS A 255 6.32 28.52 -0.36
C LYS A 255 4.95 29.20 -0.28
N ASP A 256 4.73 30.05 0.72
CA ASP A 256 3.55 30.90 0.77
C ASP A 256 3.42 31.68 -0.54
N GLY A 257 2.29 31.47 -1.24
CA GLY A 257 2.11 31.95 -2.61
C GLY A 257 0.82 31.45 -3.25
N THR A 258 0.77 31.54 -4.58
CA THR A 258 -0.38 31.12 -5.38
C THR A 258 -0.10 29.77 -6.01
N ALA A 259 -0.92 28.77 -5.76
CA ALA A 259 -0.88 27.51 -6.49
C ALA A 259 -1.91 27.51 -7.62
N PHE A 260 -1.71 26.67 -8.64
CA PHE A 260 -2.57 26.64 -9.83
C PHE A 260 -2.98 25.24 -10.24
N GLU A 261 -4.21 25.12 -10.73
CA GLU A 261 -4.64 24.06 -11.65
C GLU A 261 -4.67 24.63 -13.07
N MET A 262 -3.79 24.12 -13.92
CA MET A 262 -3.58 24.57 -15.28
C MET A 262 -4.27 23.63 -16.26
N TYR A 263 -5.39 24.05 -16.80
CA TYR A 263 -6.09 23.32 -17.85
C TYR A 263 -5.66 23.77 -19.26
N TYR A 264 -5.42 22.82 -20.14
CA TYR A 264 -5.09 23.02 -21.54
C TYR A 264 -6.09 22.28 -22.42
N GLY A 265 -6.44 22.83 -23.57
CA GLY A 265 -7.36 22.20 -24.52
C GLY A 265 -8.80 22.72 -24.42
N ASN A 266 -9.71 22.01 -25.08
CA ASN A 266 -11.10 22.43 -25.26
C ASN A 266 -12.05 21.34 -24.74
N ALA A 267 -12.98 21.74 -23.88
CA ALA A 267 -13.89 20.82 -23.21
C ALA A 267 -14.76 20.03 -24.21
N LYS A 268 -15.23 20.67 -25.28
CA LYS A 268 -16.11 20.02 -26.28
C LYS A 268 -15.37 19.08 -27.23
N LYS A 269 -14.05 19.27 -27.40
CA LYS A 269 -13.22 18.42 -28.28
C LYS A 269 -12.62 17.22 -27.54
N GLY A 270 -12.83 17.12 -26.22
CA GLY A 270 -12.34 16.00 -25.40
C GLY A 270 -10.82 15.94 -25.26
N ASN A 271 -10.09 16.99 -25.64
CA ASN A 271 -8.62 17.02 -25.63
C ASN A 271 -8.06 17.82 -24.45
N VAL A 272 -8.67 17.67 -23.27
CA VAL A 272 -8.28 18.42 -22.08
C VAL A 272 -7.11 17.75 -21.37
N ARG A 273 -6.11 18.54 -20.99
CA ARG A 273 -4.98 18.13 -20.16
C ARG A 273 -4.88 19.04 -18.95
N GLY A 274 -4.47 18.50 -17.80
CA GLY A 274 -4.33 19.25 -16.56
C GLY A 274 -2.90 19.16 -16.00
N GLU A 275 -2.40 20.28 -15.48
CA GLU A 275 -1.22 20.31 -14.63
C GLU A 275 -1.54 20.98 -13.29
N ILE A 276 -0.84 20.59 -12.22
CA ILE A 276 -0.85 21.32 -10.94
C ILE A 276 0.50 22.02 -10.78
N MET A 277 0.48 23.32 -10.50
CA MET A 277 1.68 24.12 -10.26
C MET A 277 1.71 24.65 -8.83
N ILE A 278 2.73 24.29 -8.06
CA ILE A 278 2.88 24.67 -6.66
C ILE A 278 4.16 25.50 -6.51
N PRO A 279 4.11 26.69 -5.88
CA PRO A 279 5.31 27.44 -5.57
C PRO A 279 6.08 26.75 -4.45
N ILE A 280 7.37 26.53 -4.67
CA ILE A 280 8.22 25.81 -3.73
C ILE A 280 9.45 26.63 -3.35
N GLN A 281 10.04 26.27 -2.22
CA GLN A 281 11.38 26.68 -1.84
C GLN A 281 12.11 25.49 -1.19
N GLU A 282 13.43 25.47 -1.27
CA GLU A 282 14.23 24.48 -0.56
C GLU A 282 13.98 24.56 0.95
N LYS A 283 13.84 23.40 1.62
CA LYS A 283 13.74 23.35 3.07
C LYS A 283 15.00 23.97 3.66
N LYS A 284 14.87 25.07 4.41
CA LYS A 284 15.98 25.58 5.21
C LYS A 284 16.15 24.65 6.40
N ASP A 285 17.26 23.90 6.44
CA ASP A 285 17.59 23.03 7.56
C ASP A 285 17.42 23.76 8.89
N LYS A 286 16.37 23.38 9.64
CA LYS A 286 16.41 23.56 11.09
C LYS A 286 17.48 22.61 11.58
N VAL A 287 18.63 23.15 11.94
CA VAL A 287 19.64 22.48 12.77
C VAL A 287 18.92 21.88 13.98
N TYR A 288 18.60 20.59 13.92
CA TYR A 288 18.04 19.85 15.03
C TYR A 288 19.14 19.73 16.08
N LYS A 289 19.01 20.49 17.17
CA LYS A 289 19.78 20.25 18.39
C LYS A 289 19.40 18.86 18.91
N ALA A 290 20.38 17.96 18.88
CA ALA A 290 20.29 16.63 19.47
C ALA A 290 19.76 16.67 20.91
N GLY A 291 18.55 16.16 21.11
CA GLY A 291 18.00 15.78 22.41
C GLY A 291 18.44 14.36 22.74
N ARG A 292 18.93 14.15 23.96
CA ARG A 292 19.60 12.96 24.46
C ARG A 292 18.76 11.67 24.44
N GLN A 293 19.43 10.61 23.97
CA GLN A 293 19.44 9.21 24.45
C GLN A 293 18.24 8.29 24.20
N GLY A 294 18.38 7.45 23.16
CA GLY A 294 18.32 5.99 23.28
C GLY A 294 19.68 5.44 22.86
N ARG A 295 20.24 4.46 23.58
CA ARG A 295 21.64 3.98 23.41
C ARG A 295 21.93 3.55 21.98
N LEU A 296 22.84 4.28 21.33
CA LEU A 296 23.53 3.92 20.11
C LEU A 296 24.16 2.53 20.21
N CYS A 297 23.93 1.68 19.21
CA CYS A 297 24.90 0.66 18.84
C CYS A 297 26.22 1.39 18.56
N ARG A 298 27.20 1.24 19.44
CA ARG A 298 28.59 1.55 19.08
C ARG A 298 29.01 0.49 18.07
N VAL A 299 28.90 0.81 16.79
CA VAL A 299 29.76 0.19 15.78
C VAL A 299 31.19 0.45 16.29
N LYS A 300 31.94 -0.62 16.56
CA LYS A 300 33.37 -0.51 16.89
C LYS A 300 34.03 0.32 15.78
N GLU A 301 34.84 1.29 16.18
CA GLU A 301 35.55 2.24 15.30
C GLU A 301 36.52 1.60 14.27
N ASP A 302 36.52 0.28 14.08
CA ASP A 302 37.53 -0.44 13.30
C ASP A 302 36.92 -1.40 12.26
N TYR A 303 36.08 -0.91 11.35
CA TYR A 303 35.85 -1.57 10.04
C TYR A 303 36.49 -0.77 8.91
N THR A 304 37.72 -0.31 9.11
CA THR A 304 38.65 0.02 8.02
C THR A 304 39.47 -1.23 7.75
N LEU A 305 38.97 -2.09 6.86
CA LEU A 305 39.70 -3.30 6.44
C LEU A 305 39.82 -3.32 4.93
N SER A 306 40.47 -2.26 4.44
CA SER A 306 41.11 -2.14 3.15
C SER A 306 41.70 -0.73 3.09
N GLY A 307 42.91 -0.54 2.55
CA GLY A 307 43.37 0.81 2.24
C GLY A 307 42.50 1.53 1.19
N LYS A 308 41.61 0.80 0.52
CA LYS A 308 40.86 1.19 -0.68
C LYS A 308 39.37 1.49 -0.43
N TYR A 309 38.76 0.90 0.60
CA TYR A 309 37.32 0.96 0.83
C TYR A 309 36.95 1.23 2.29
N ARG A 310 35.83 1.94 2.49
CA ARG A 310 35.26 2.24 3.82
C ARG A 310 33.79 1.82 3.87
N ILE A 311 33.42 1.09 4.93
CA ILE A 311 32.02 0.76 5.21
C ILE A 311 31.47 1.76 6.23
N GLU A 312 30.31 2.35 5.93
CA GLU A 312 29.58 3.21 6.85
C GLU A 312 28.14 2.75 7.00
N GLU A 313 27.60 2.86 8.22
CA GLU A 313 26.16 2.73 8.42
C GLU A 313 25.46 3.91 7.74
N PHE A 314 24.44 3.62 6.96
CA PHE A 314 23.63 4.62 6.29
C PHE A 314 22.86 5.43 7.33
N ILE A 315 23.34 6.63 7.61
CA ILE A 315 22.64 7.61 8.44
C ILE A 315 21.87 8.50 7.48
N ASN A 316 20.55 8.59 7.68
CA ASN A 316 19.61 9.40 6.89
C ASN A 316 20.11 10.85 6.72
N LYS A 317 20.84 11.09 5.63
CA LYS A 317 21.37 12.38 5.16
C LYS A 317 20.90 12.56 3.73
N ASP A 318 20.33 13.72 3.40
CA ASP A 318 19.71 13.98 2.10
C ASP A 318 20.65 13.75 0.91
N GLU A 319 21.96 14.01 1.07
CA GLU A 319 22.98 13.78 0.05
C GLU A 319 23.15 12.30 -0.33
N TRP A 320 22.92 11.38 0.62
CA TRP A 320 23.18 9.95 0.41
C TRP A 320 22.02 9.22 -0.29
N TYR A 321 20.80 9.78 -0.21
CA TYR A 321 19.62 9.22 -0.89
C TYR A 321 19.72 9.36 -2.40
N ALA A 322 20.17 10.50 -2.90
CA ALA A 322 20.36 10.73 -4.33
C ALA A 322 21.39 9.72 -4.90
N THR A 323 22.52 9.55 -4.22
CA THR A 323 23.58 8.65 -4.66
C THR A 323 23.20 7.16 -4.51
N LEU A 324 22.42 6.80 -3.50
CA LEU A 324 21.86 5.44 -3.38
C LEU A 324 20.82 5.16 -4.49
N GLY A 325 20.03 6.17 -4.86
CA GLY A 325 19.13 6.12 -6.01
C GLY A 325 19.87 5.86 -7.32
N ASP A 326 21.01 6.51 -7.54
CA ASP A 326 21.87 6.26 -8.70
C ASP A 326 22.42 4.83 -8.72
N LEU A 327 22.84 4.30 -7.56
CA LEU A 327 23.25 2.90 -7.43
C LEU A 327 22.11 1.96 -7.87
N TYR A 328 20.89 2.16 -7.36
CA TYR A 328 19.74 1.34 -7.75
C TYR A 328 19.47 1.44 -9.26
N GLN A 329 19.46 2.63 -9.85
CA GLN A 329 19.22 2.78 -11.28
C GLN A 329 20.27 2.06 -12.14
N VAL A 330 21.54 2.18 -11.79
CA VAL A 330 22.64 1.56 -12.54
C VAL A 330 22.61 0.04 -12.43
N VAL A 331 22.39 -0.50 -11.22
CA VAL A 331 22.33 -1.96 -10.99
C VAL A 331 21.06 -2.54 -11.62
N SER A 332 19.89 -1.92 -11.45
CA SER A 332 18.63 -2.34 -12.07
C SER A 332 18.68 -2.31 -13.59
N LYS A 333 19.47 -1.42 -14.20
CA LYS A 333 19.66 -1.43 -15.66
C LYS A 333 20.41 -2.67 -16.14
N LYS A 334 21.36 -3.19 -15.35
CA LYS A 334 22.13 -4.39 -15.67
C LYS A 334 21.36 -5.67 -15.35
N TYR A 335 20.62 -5.67 -14.24
CA TYR A 335 19.75 -6.76 -13.83
C TYR A 335 18.30 -6.25 -13.71
N PRO A 336 17.55 -6.12 -14.82
CA PRO A 336 16.19 -5.58 -14.82
C PRO A 336 15.23 -6.41 -13.97
N ASN A 337 15.50 -7.71 -13.85
CA ASN A 337 14.74 -8.66 -13.06
C ASN A 337 15.51 -9.09 -11.80
N GLY A 338 16.53 -8.33 -11.37
CA GLY A 338 17.31 -8.67 -10.17
C GLY A 338 16.48 -8.57 -8.90
N ILE A 339 16.88 -9.26 -7.84
CA ILE A 339 16.24 -9.13 -6.53
C ILE A 339 16.70 -7.81 -5.90
N TYR A 340 15.78 -6.85 -5.80
CA TYR A 340 16.00 -5.59 -5.09
C TYR A 340 15.03 -5.48 -3.93
N TRP A 341 15.52 -5.71 -2.72
CA TRP A 341 14.80 -5.29 -1.53
C TRP A 341 15.09 -3.80 -1.32
N ASN A 342 14.24 -2.97 -1.94
CA ASN A 342 14.19 -1.55 -1.67
C ASN A 342 13.77 -1.39 -0.21
N ILE A 343 14.75 -1.10 0.65
CA ILE A 343 14.46 -0.68 2.01
C ILE A 343 14.23 0.82 1.94
N ASP A 344 13.00 1.25 2.26
CA ASP A 344 12.77 2.63 2.67
C ASP A 344 13.52 2.85 3.99
N PRO A 345 14.61 3.64 4.01
CA PRO A 345 15.38 3.89 5.22
C PRO A 345 14.61 4.75 6.25
N LYS A 346 13.39 5.23 5.93
CA LYS A 346 12.46 5.88 6.87
C LYS A 346 11.52 4.91 7.57
N SER A 347 11.42 3.66 7.12
CA SER A 347 10.64 2.63 7.82
C SER A 347 11.34 2.28 9.15
N ASN A 348 10.66 2.56 10.27
CA ASN A 348 11.17 2.43 11.64
C ASN A 348 11.39 0.96 12.10
N GLU A 349 11.54 0.01 11.18
CA GLU A 349 11.61 -1.44 11.45
C GLU A 349 13.05 -1.96 11.66
N GLY A 350 13.92 -1.17 12.30
CA GLY A 350 15.22 -1.67 12.77
C GLY A 350 16.16 -2.23 11.70
N LYS A 351 16.10 -1.72 10.46
CA LYS A 351 16.94 -2.21 9.35
C LYS A 351 18.24 -1.40 9.29
N HIS A 352 19.38 -2.04 9.56
CA HIS A 352 20.69 -1.40 9.36
C HIS A 352 21.11 -1.57 7.90
N VAL A 353 21.21 -0.45 7.19
CA VAL A 353 21.75 -0.38 5.84
C VAL A 353 23.20 0.07 5.95
N PHE A 354 24.12 -0.58 5.24
CA PHE A 354 25.51 -0.18 5.16
C PHE A 354 25.84 0.19 3.71
N ILE A 355 26.68 1.20 3.55
CA ILE A 355 27.21 1.62 2.26
C ILE A 355 28.72 1.38 2.22
N CYS A 356 29.21 1.01 1.03
CA CYS A 356 30.64 0.90 0.74
C CYS A 356 31.06 2.13 -0.07
N LEU A 357 32.06 2.82 0.43
CA LEU A 357 32.65 4.02 -0.15
C LEU A 357 34.05 3.70 -0.68
N ASP A 358 34.38 4.21 -1.86
CA ASP A 358 35.76 4.21 -2.36
C ASP A 358 36.60 5.37 -1.80
N GLU A 359 37.86 5.48 -2.23
CA GLU A 359 38.82 6.50 -1.81
C GLU A 359 38.33 7.94 -2.09
N GLU A 360 37.43 8.12 -3.06
CA GLU A 360 36.84 9.42 -3.43
C GLU A 360 35.53 9.72 -2.66
N ASN A 361 35.13 8.84 -1.72
CA ASN A 361 33.84 8.86 -1.03
C ASN A 361 32.63 8.68 -1.95
N ARG A 362 32.79 8.01 -3.10
CA ARG A 362 31.67 7.60 -3.93
C ARG A 362 31.06 6.31 -3.38
N ILE A 363 29.73 6.25 -3.33
CA ILE A 363 29.03 5.00 -3.00
C ILE A 363 29.21 4.01 -4.14
N ILE A 364 29.91 2.91 -3.86
CA ILE A 364 30.15 1.83 -4.82
C ILE A 364 29.29 0.61 -4.56
N GLY A 365 28.65 0.51 -3.40
CA GLY A 365 27.75 -0.59 -3.08
C GLY A 365 27.01 -0.40 -1.77
N LYS A 366 26.06 -1.29 -1.52
CA LYS A 366 25.16 -1.30 -0.37
C LYS A 366 24.96 -2.72 0.12
N SER A 367 24.86 -2.90 1.43
CA SER A 367 24.42 -4.13 2.06
C SER A 367 23.37 -3.84 3.13
N HIS A 368 22.59 -4.85 3.50
CA HIS A 368 21.64 -4.76 4.60
C HIS A 368 21.23 -6.16 5.09
N ALA A 369 20.66 -6.21 6.29
CA ALA A 369 19.90 -7.36 6.76
C ALA A 369 18.60 -6.91 7.43
N MET A 370 17.58 -7.76 7.38
CA MET A 370 16.28 -7.53 7.99
C MET A 370 15.67 -8.82 8.52
N ILE A 371 14.88 -8.72 9.60
CA ILE A 371 14.05 -9.82 10.06
C ILE A 371 12.95 -10.01 9.01
N TYR A 372 13.01 -11.13 8.31
CA TYR A 372 12.05 -11.51 7.27
C TYR A 372 10.86 -12.26 7.87
N GLU A 373 11.13 -13.11 8.86
CA GLU A 373 10.09 -13.90 9.53
C GLU A 373 10.40 -13.95 11.03
N LYS A 374 9.51 -13.39 11.84
CA LYS A 374 9.60 -13.42 13.31
C LYS A 374 8.56 -14.39 13.84
N GLN A 375 8.99 -15.39 14.59
CA GLN A 375 8.11 -16.34 15.26
C GLN A 375 7.72 -15.86 16.66
N GLU A 376 6.45 -15.98 17.00
CA GLU A 376 5.95 -15.72 18.35
C GLU A 376 6.40 -16.84 19.32
N ASP A 377 6.40 -16.54 20.61
CA ASP A 377 6.88 -17.49 21.63
C ASP A 377 6.02 -18.75 21.73
N ASP A 378 4.74 -18.66 21.36
CA ASP A 378 3.75 -19.76 21.37
C ASP A 378 3.64 -20.52 20.04
N ALA A 379 4.41 -20.14 19.01
CA ALA A 379 4.39 -20.84 17.72
C ALA A 379 4.76 -22.33 17.85
N PRO A 380 4.41 -23.19 16.87
CA PRO A 380 4.80 -24.61 16.92
C PRO A 380 6.33 -24.79 17.05
N GLY A 381 6.78 -25.87 17.71
CA GLY A 381 8.21 -26.07 18.02
C GLY A 381 9.14 -26.20 16.80
N TYR A 382 8.58 -26.42 15.61
CA TYR A 382 9.31 -26.45 14.34
C TYR A 382 9.38 -25.08 13.65
N ALA A 383 8.70 -24.05 14.17
CA ALA A 383 8.68 -22.73 13.58
C ALA A 383 9.97 -21.96 13.93
N GLU A 384 10.64 -21.45 12.91
CA GLU A 384 11.96 -20.83 13.01
C GLU A 384 11.93 -19.36 12.55
N HIS A 385 12.75 -18.53 13.17
CA HIS A 385 12.95 -17.16 12.71
C HIS A 385 13.74 -17.14 11.40
N ARG A 386 13.49 -16.16 10.54
CA ARG A 386 14.29 -15.93 9.33
C ARG A 386 14.75 -14.49 9.24
N ILE A 387 16.04 -14.32 8.97
CA ILE A 387 16.67 -13.04 8.67
C ILE A 387 17.14 -13.10 7.23
N PHE A 388 16.78 -12.10 6.42
CA PHE A 388 17.25 -12.00 5.05
C PHE A 388 18.40 -11.00 4.98
N MET A 389 19.45 -11.34 4.26
CA MET A 389 20.57 -10.44 3.97
C MET A 389 20.75 -10.26 2.47
N HIS A 390 21.21 -9.06 2.09
CA HIS A 390 21.42 -8.72 0.69
C HIS A 390 22.52 -7.68 0.53
N TYR A 391 23.25 -7.77 -0.57
CA TYR A 391 24.29 -6.80 -0.93
C TYR A 391 24.46 -6.69 -2.45
N ARG A 392 24.77 -5.48 -2.91
CA ARG A 392 25.04 -5.16 -4.32
C ARG A 392 26.12 -4.10 -4.44
N VAL A 393 26.91 -4.21 -5.49
CA VAL A 393 27.88 -3.20 -5.92
C VAL A 393 27.50 -2.67 -7.30
N LEU A 394 28.05 -1.51 -7.66
CA LEU A 394 28.00 -1.02 -9.03
C LEU A 394 28.61 -2.06 -10.00
N PRO A 395 28.11 -2.16 -11.24
CA PRO A 395 28.54 -3.16 -12.21
C PRO A 395 30.05 -3.24 -12.45
N GLU A 396 30.76 -2.11 -12.39
CA GLU A 396 32.21 -2.05 -12.56
C GLU A 396 33.00 -2.69 -11.41
N TYR A 397 32.39 -2.84 -10.22
CA TYR A 397 33.01 -3.41 -9.01
C TYR A 397 32.60 -4.86 -8.72
N GLU A 398 31.77 -5.52 -9.54
CA GLU A 398 31.33 -6.92 -9.30
C GLU A 398 32.44 -7.97 -9.35
N LYS A 399 33.62 -7.62 -9.85
CA LYS A 399 34.80 -8.48 -9.84
C LYS A 399 35.75 -8.14 -8.68
N ASP A 400 35.42 -7.13 -7.89
CA ASP A 400 36.21 -6.70 -6.75
C ASP A 400 35.79 -7.50 -5.51
N GLU A 401 36.51 -8.60 -5.26
CA GLU A 401 36.23 -9.49 -4.15
C GLU A 401 36.36 -8.79 -2.78
N GLU A 402 37.21 -7.76 -2.67
CA GLU A 402 37.40 -7.02 -1.42
C GLU A 402 36.17 -6.17 -1.08
N ALA A 403 35.59 -5.49 -2.09
CA ALA A 403 34.34 -4.75 -1.91
C ALA A 403 33.15 -5.69 -1.59
N LEU A 404 33.07 -6.85 -2.26
CA LEU A 404 32.03 -7.85 -1.99
C LEU A 404 32.16 -8.46 -0.59
N ASP A 405 33.38 -8.76 -0.15
CA ASP A 405 33.68 -9.29 1.18
C ASP A 405 33.26 -8.33 2.29
N LEU A 406 33.59 -7.05 2.16
CA LEU A 406 33.22 -6.01 3.12
C LEU A 406 31.70 -5.85 3.23
N LEU A 407 31.01 -5.82 2.10
CA LEU A 407 29.55 -5.70 2.06
C LEU A 407 28.85 -6.97 2.58
N PHE A 408 29.38 -8.15 2.27
CA PHE A 408 28.88 -9.40 2.81
C PHE A 408 29.02 -9.45 4.34
N GLU A 409 30.21 -9.12 4.86
CA GLU A 409 30.50 -9.18 6.30
C GLU A 409 29.65 -8.17 7.07
N SER A 410 29.51 -6.94 6.55
CA SER A 410 28.66 -5.92 7.18
C SER A 410 27.19 -6.37 7.30
N ALA A 411 26.62 -6.97 6.25
CA ALA A 411 25.27 -7.53 6.33
C ALA A 411 25.17 -8.76 7.25
N TYR A 412 26.19 -9.63 7.27
CA TYR A 412 26.21 -10.78 8.17
C TYR A 412 26.26 -10.35 9.64
N GLN A 413 27.11 -9.37 10.00
CA GLN A 413 27.16 -8.83 11.36
C GLN A 413 25.84 -8.16 11.75
N CYS A 414 25.21 -7.43 10.83
CA CYS A 414 23.87 -6.91 11.05
C CYS A 414 22.85 -8.02 11.37
N ALA A 415 22.88 -9.12 10.62
CA ALA A 415 22.00 -10.25 10.85
C ALA A 415 22.22 -10.88 12.25
N LEU A 416 23.47 -10.96 12.71
CA LEU A 416 23.81 -11.43 14.06
C LEU A 416 23.31 -10.48 15.16
N GLU A 417 23.31 -9.17 14.93
CA GLU A 417 22.73 -8.22 15.89
C GLU A 417 21.20 -8.30 15.94
N LEU A 418 20.54 -8.44 14.78
CA LEU A 418 19.10 -8.66 14.70
C LEU A 418 18.69 -9.95 15.42
N ARG A 419 19.49 -11.03 15.29
CA ARG A 419 19.28 -12.30 15.98
C ARG A 419 19.18 -12.17 17.50
N LYS A 420 19.93 -11.23 18.10
CA LYS A 420 19.91 -10.99 19.55
C LYS A 420 18.60 -10.37 20.03
N GLN A 421 17.81 -9.79 19.13
CA GLN A 421 16.50 -9.20 19.42
C GLN A 421 15.37 -10.23 19.35
N LEU A 422 15.67 -11.46 18.89
CA LEU A 422 14.71 -12.54 18.70
C LEU A 422 14.77 -13.53 19.88
N SER A 423 13.69 -14.29 20.06
CA SER A 423 13.62 -15.34 21.08
C SER A 423 14.65 -16.48 20.83
N ASN A 424 14.79 -17.39 21.78
CA ASN A 424 15.76 -18.50 21.71
C ASN A 424 15.42 -19.60 20.69
N ARG A 425 14.36 -19.42 19.88
CA ARG A 425 14.04 -20.32 18.77
C ARG A 425 15.15 -20.34 17.73
N ALA A 426 15.20 -21.42 16.95
CA ALA A 426 16.12 -21.53 15.82
C ALA A 426 15.93 -20.36 14.85
N CYS A 427 17.03 -19.89 14.28
CA CYS A 427 17.02 -18.78 13.33
C CYS A 427 17.90 -19.11 12.13
N GLN A 428 17.38 -18.81 10.95
CA GLN A 428 18.07 -18.97 9.68
C GLN A 428 18.43 -17.59 9.11
N ILE A 429 19.66 -17.41 8.63
CA ILE A 429 19.99 -16.32 7.71
C ILE A 429 19.86 -16.85 6.29
N CYS A 430 19.10 -16.13 5.47
CA CYS A 430 18.85 -16.44 4.07
C CYS A 430 19.47 -15.37 3.17
N ILE A 431 20.03 -15.80 2.05
CA ILE A 431 20.45 -14.94 0.94
C ILE A 431 20.03 -15.56 -0.38
N GLY A 432 19.55 -14.75 -1.32
CA GLY A 432 19.10 -15.23 -2.63
C GLY A 432 19.49 -14.30 -3.77
N ASN A 433 19.86 -14.88 -4.91
CA ASN A 433 20.08 -14.16 -6.17
C ASN A 433 19.56 -15.00 -7.34
N PHE A 434 19.24 -14.35 -8.46
CA PHE A 434 18.93 -15.08 -9.69
C PHE A 434 20.15 -15.81 -10.24
N ASP A 435 19.91 -16.86 -11.01
CA ASP A 435 20.96 -17.64 -11.68
C ASP A 435 21.89 -16.82 -12.56
N PHE A 436 21.36 -15.81 -13.26
CA PHE A 436 22.13 -14.87 -14.08
C PHE A 436 23.03 -13.93 -13.27
N GLU A 437 22.86 -13.85 -11.94
CA GLU A 437 23.71 -13.07 -11.03
C GLU A 437 24.95 -13.88 -10.61
N GLU A 438 25.63 -14.50 -11.58
CA GLU A 438 26.71 -15.49 -11.39
C GLU A 438 27.79 -15.02 -10.41
N ARG A 439 28.15 -13.73 -10.44
CA ARG A 439 29.20 -13.17 -9.57
C ARG A 439 28.83 -13.26 -8.09
N TYR A 440 27.59 -12.93 -7.75
CA TYR A 440 27.11 -12.98 -6.38
C TYR A 440 26.94 -14.43 -5.91
N ASN A 441 26.42 -15.30 -6.78
CA ASN A 441 26.29 -16.73 -6.48
C ASN A 441 27.66 -17.38 -6.22
N CYS A 442 28.63 -17.18 -7.12
CA CYS A 442 29.99 -17.68 -6.92
C CYS A 442 30.66 -17.10 -5.67
N HIS A 443 30.41 -15.83 -5.35
CA HIS A 443 30.94 -15.21 -4.14
C HIS A 443 30.38 -15.89 -2.87
N ILE A 444 29.07 -16.15 -2.81
CA ILE A 444 28.43 -16.83 -1.66
C ILE A 444 28.91 -18.27 -1.55
N GLU A 445 29.06 -18.98 -2.68
CA GLU A 445 29.57 -20.35 -2.72
C GLU A 445 31.00 -20.43 -2.15
N LYS A 446 31.87 -19.45 -2.44
CA LYS A 446 33.21 -19.36 -1.83
C LYS A 446 33.21 -19.10 -0.32
N LYS A 447 32.10 -18.62 0.25
CA LYS A 447 31.94 -18.43 1.70
C LYS A 447 31.43 -19.70 2.40
N ASP A 448 31.33 -20.82 1.69
CA ASP A 448 30.84 -22.11 2.19
C ASP A 448 29.39 -22.05 2.75
N TRP A 449 28.54 -21.18 2.18
CA TRP A 449 27.12 -21.16 2.52
C TRP A 449 26.38 -22.26 1.77
N PRO A 450 25.67 -23.15 2.46
CA PRO A 450 25.00 -24.27 1.79
C PRO A 450 23.79 -23.77 0.99
N GLU A 451 23.63 -24.33 -0.20
CA GLU A 451 22.43 -24.12 -1.01
C GLU A 451 21.23 -24.76 -0.27
N TYR A 452 20.22 -23.94 0.02
CA TYR A 452 18.97 -24.39 0.64
C TYR A 452 17.95 -24.82 -0.40
N GLY A 453 18.08 -24.25 -1.60
CA GLY A 453 17.23 -24.56 -2.74
C GLY A 453 17.03 -23.37 -3.66
N SER A 454 16.48 -23.62 -4.85
CA SER A 454 16.04 -22.59 -5.78
C SER A 454 14.54 -22.28 -5.67
N ILE A 455 14.14 -21.07 -6.05
CA ILE A 455 12.77 -20.72 -6.41
C ILE A 455 12.71 -20.59 -7.92
N TYR A 456 11.90 -21.43 -8.57
CA TYR A 456 11.70 -21.43 -10.00
C TYR A 456 10.54 -20.53 -10.37
N HIS A 457 10.78 -19.65 -11.34
CA HIS A 457 9.73 -18.86 -11.94
C HIS A 457 9.36 -19.52 -13.27
N LEU A 458 8.10 -19.86 -13.41
CA LEU A 458 7.59 -20.60 -14.56
C LEU A 458 6.52 -19.81 -15.30
N ASN A 459 6.40 -20.03 -16.61
CA ASN A 459 5.34 -19.44 -17.42
C ASN A 459 4.77 -20.42 -18.45
N THR A 460 3.57 -20.11 -18.93
CA THR A 460 2.96 -20.84 -20.04
C THR A 460 2.03 -19.94 -20.84
N GLU A 461 1.70 -20.37 -22.06
CA GLU A 461 0.67 -19.74 -22.88
C GLU A 461 -0.70 -20.29 -22.51
N THR A 462 -1.70 -19.41 -22.45
CA THR A 462 -3.07 -19.81 -22.18
C THR A 462 -3.68 -20.46 -23.41
N LYS A 463 -4.57 -21.44 -23.20
CA LYS A 463 -5.21 -22.21 -24.28
C LYS A 463 -6.62 -22.61 -23.90
N ASP A 464 -7.50 -22.71 -24.89
CA ASP A 464 -8.93 -23.07 -24.70
C ASP A 464 -9.17 -24.57 -24.47
N SER A 465 -8.15 -25.41 -24.59
CA SER A 465 -8.28 -26.85 -24.43
C SER A 465 -8.04 -27.27 -22.97
N VAL A 466 -9.10 -27.68 -22.28
CA VAL A 466 -9.01 -28.51 -21.08
C VAL A 466 -8.99 -29.97 -21.55
N SER A 467 -8.00 -30.76 -21.15
CA SER A 467 -8.05 -32.19 -21.42
C SER A 467 -9.23 -32.79 -20.63
N THR A 468 -10.14 -33.50 -21.29
CA THR A 468 -11.27 -34.15 -20.61
C THR A 468 -10.72 -35.14 -19.58
N ILE A 469 -11.00 -34.88 -18.31
CA ILE A 469 -10.68 -35.80 -17.23
C ILE A 469 -11.83 -36.78 -17.08
N ASP A 470 -11.49 -38.06 -16.93
CA ASP A 470 -12.41 -39.06 -16.41
C ASP A 470 -12.94 -38.55 -15.06
N THR A 471 -14.23 -38.26 -14.99
CA THR A 471 -14.92 -37.79 -13.77
C THR A 471 -14.40 -38.55 -12.56
N ILE A 472 -13.64 -37.87 -11.70
CA ILE A 472 -13.27 -38.44 -10.41
C ILE A 472 -14.57 -38.55 -9.62
N GLU A 473 -15.03 -39.76 -9.36
CA GLU A 473 -16.30 -40.00 -8.67
C GLU A 473 -16.36 -39.17 -7.38
N ASN A 474 -17.47 -38.44 -7.22
CA ASN A 474 -17.78 -37.61 -6.05
C ASN A 474 -16.92 -36.35 -5.84
N ILE A 475 -16.20 -35.86 -6.86
CA ILE A 475 -15.54 -34.54 -6.84
C ILE A 475 -16.22 -33.59 -7.83
N THR A 476 -16.60 -32.40 -7.35
CA THR A 476 -17.12 -31.31 -8.18
C THR A 476 -16.07 -30.20 -8.30
N LEU A 477 -15.73 -29.83 -9.53
CA LEU A 477 -14.83 -28.72 -9.82
C LEU A 477 -15.64 -27.49 -10.20
N ARG A 478 -15.40 -26.36 -9.53
CA ARG A 478 -16.07 -25.10 -9.85
C ARG A 478 -15.25 -23.89 -9.43
N GLU A 479 -15.55 -22.77 -10.06
CA GLU A 479 -15.12 -21.46 -9.58
C GLU A 479 -15.78 -21.18 -8.22
N PHE A 480 -15.05 -20.53 -7.31
CA PHE A 480 -15.58 -20.08 -6.03
C PHE A 480 -15.05 -18.69 -5.69
N SER A 481 -15.74 -17.98 -4.81
CA SER A 481 -15.35 -16.67 -4.28
C SER A 481 -14.87 -16.80 -2.83
N LEU A 482 -14.01 -15.88 -2.42
CA LEU A 482 -13.56 -15.75 -1.02
C LEU A 482 -14.51 -14.85 -0.20
N ASP A 483 -15.81 -14.93 -0.46
CA ASP A 483 -16.88 -14.19 0.25
C ASP A 483 -17.47 -14.99 1.41
N SER A 484 -17.21 -16.31 1.48
CA SER A 484 -17.66 -17.19 2.56
C SER A 484 -16.55 -17.46 3.56
N MET A 485 -16.80 -17.12 4.84
CA MET A 485 -15.92 -17.47 5.95
C MET A 485 -15.73 -18.98 6.10
N ASP A 486 -16.69 -19.80 5.66
CA ASP A 486 -16.56 -21.25 5.69
C ASP A 486 -15.55 -21.76 4.65
N ILE A 487 -15.45 -21.12 3.48
CA ILE A 487 -14.43 -21.44 2.47
C ILE A 487 -13.06 -20.95 2.95
N ILE A 488 -12.98 -19.75 3.53
CA ILE A 488 -11.73 -19.19 4.07
C ILE A 488 -11.17 -20.08 5.18
N ARG A 489 -12.02 -20.54 6.11
CA ARG A 489 -11.61 -21.50 7.16
C ARG A 489 -11.05 -22.79 6.57
N GLN A 490 -11.74 -23.36 5.58
CA GLN A 490 -11.26 -24.57 4.92
C GLN A 490 -9.94 -24.36 4.17
N LEU A 491 -9.72 -23.18 3.56
CA LEU A 491 -8.44 -22.85 2.93
C LEU A 491 -7.32 -22.77 3.96
N VAL A 492 -7.53 -22.09 5.09
CA VAL A 492 -6.57 -22.01 6.20
C VAL A 492 -6.22 -23.39 6.73
N GLU A 493 -7.23 -24.22 7.00
CA GLU A 493 -7.03 -25.61 7.46
C GLU A 493 -6.26 -26.43 6.42
N ASN A 494 -6.64 -26.34 5.14
CA ASN A 494 -5.98 -27.05 4.06
C ASN A 494 -4.53 -26.59 3.87
N ASP A 495 -4.23 -25.33 4.12
CA ASP A 495 -2.89 -24.75 4.00
C ASP A 495 -1.94 -25.26 5.07
N GLN A 496 -2.43 -25.31 6.31
CA GLN A 496 -1.71 -25.91 7.42
C GLN A 496 -1.46 -27.42 7.22
N ILE A 497 -2.40 -28.13 6.58
CA ILE A 497 -2.22 -29.55 6.23
C ILE A 497 -1.23 -29.72 5.07
N CYS A 498 -1.33 -28.89 4.03
CA CYS A 498 -0.55 -29.04 2.81
C CYS A 498 0.90 -28.57 2.98
N PHE A 499 1.12 -27.54 3.79
CA PHE A 499 2.41 -26.89 3.99
C PHE A 499 2.75 -26.86 5.48
N ARG A 500 3.71 -27.70 5.89
CA ARG A 500 4.12 -27.84 7.31
C ARG A 500 4.60 -26.53 7.94
N ASP A 501 5.17 -25.63 7.14
CA ASP A 501 5.69 -24.34 7.59
C ASP A 501 4.68 -23.20 7.40
N SER A 502 3.42 -23.50 7.10
CA SER A 502 2.40 -22.49 6.91
C SER A 502 2.03 -21.81 8.23
N ILE A 503 2.03 -20.48 8.22
CA ILE A 503 1.50 -19.59 9.27
C ILE A 503 0.22 -18.90 8.75
N SER A 504 -0.39 -19.42 7.69
CA SER A 504 -1.55 -18.81 7.06
C SER A 504 -2.72 -18.72 8.02
N SER A 505 -3.28 -17.52 8.12
CA SER A 505 -4.46 -17.19 8.91
C SER A 505 -5.63 -16.78 8.02
N ALA A 506 -6.84 -16.70 8.58
CA ALA A 506 -8.01 -16.21 7.85
C ALA A 506 -7.79 -14.79 7.29
N ASN A 507 -7.01 -13.96 8.00
CA ASN A 507 -6.66 -12.61 7.55
C ASN A 507 -5.75 -12.64 6.31
N ASN A 508 -4.79 -13.58 6.24
CA ASN A 508 -3.95 -13.73 5.04
C ASN A 508 -4.80 -14.02 3.80
N TYR A 509 -5.82 -14.88 3.94
CA TYR A 509 -6.72 -15.20 2.84
C TYR A 509 -7.74 -14.08 2.53
N LEU A 510 -8.14 -13.28 3.53
CA LEU A 510 -8.96 -12.07 3.31
C LEU A 510 -8.17 -10.99 2.56
N ASP A 511 -6.86 -10.87 2.78
CA ASP A 511 -6.01 -9.98 1.99
C ASP A 511 -5.78 -10.50 0.58
N ILE A 512 -5.53 -11.81 0.41
CA ILE A 512 -5.51 -12.46 -0.92
C ILE A 512 -6.84 -12.23 -1.65
N ALA A 513 -7.99 -12.26 -0.95
CA ALA A 513 -9.30 -11.98 -1.54
C ALA A 513 -9.42 -10.58 -2.16
N LYS A 514 -8.66 -9.59 -1.68
CA LYS A 514 -8.65 -8.23 -2.23
C LYS A 514 -7.92 -8.16 -3.58
N GLY A 515 -6.95 -9.05 -3.83
CA GLY A 515 -6.18 -9.16 -5.08
C GLY A 515 -6.56 -10.35 -5.96
N LEU A 516 -7.51 -11.18 -5.51
CA LEU A 516 -7.92 -12.41 -6.16
C LEU A 516 -8.64 -12.13 -7.48
N TYR A 517 -8.11 -12.67 -8.56
CA TYR A 517 -8.69 -12.57 -9.88
C TYR A 517 -9.59 -13.75 -10.26
N LEU A 518 -9.19 -14.96 -9.85
CA LEU A 518 -9.89 -16.20 -10.15
C LEU A 518 -9.57 -17.24 -9.07
N ALA A 519 -10.55 -18.02 -8.65
CA ALA A 519 -10.31 -19.17 -7.77
C ALA A 519 -11.11 -20.37 -8.23
N TYR A 520 -10.44 -21.51 -8.36
CA TYR A 520 -11.03 -22.79 -8.71
C TYR A 520 -10.81 -23.79 -7.59
N GLY A 521 -11.89 -24.48 -7.21
CA GLY A 521 -11.89 -25.41 -6.09
C GLY A 521 -12.41 -26.77 -6.50
N ALA A 522 -11.86 -27.79 -5.85
CA ALA A 522 -12.36 -29.16 -5.86
C ALA A 522 -13.15 -29.43 -4.59
N PHE A 523 -14.42 -29.79 -4.72
CA PHE A 523 -15.35 -29.99 -3.62
C PHE A 523 -15.81 -31.45 -3.57
N VAL A 524 -15.84 -32.02 -2.37
CA VAL A 524 -16.41 -33.34 -2.07
C VAL A 524 -17.61 -33.15 -1.16
N ARG A 525 -18.70 -33.86 -1.45
CA ARG A 525 -19.88 -33.87 -0.57
C ARG A 525 -19.68 -34.90 0.54
N GLU A 526 -19.66 -34.45 1.78
CA GLU A 526 -19.53 -35.32 2.96
C GLU A 526 -20.87 -35.97 3.33
N SER A 527 -20.81 -37.01 4.16
CA SER A 527 -21.98 -37.80 4.58
C SER A 527 -23.04 -37.00 5.35
N ASP A 528 -22.64 -35.88 5.96
CA ASP A 528 -23.52 -34.93 6.66
C ASP A 528 -24.19 -33.92 5.71
N GLY A 529 -23.87 -34.00 4.40
CA GLY A 529 -24.41 -33.15 3.35
C GLY A 529 -23.62 -31.87 3.09
N LYS A 530 -22.58 -31.56 3.88
CA LYS A 530 -21.71 -30.39 3.67
C LYS A 530 -20.73 -30.61 2.51
N GLU A 531 -20.29 -29.52 1.90
CA GLU A 531 -19.25 -29.55 0.88
C GLU A 531 -17.89 -29.20 1.52
N ARG A 532 -16.92 -30.09 1.32
CA ARG A 532 -15.54 -29.91 1.74
C ARG A 532 -14.65 -29.56 0.56
N LEU A 533 -13.92 -28.46 0.67
CA LEU A 533 -12.86 -28.08 -0.25
C LEU A 533 -11.66 -29.00 -0.03
N VAL A 534 -11.30 -29.80 -1.04
CA VAL A 534 -10.19 -30.77 -0.98
C VAL A 534 -8.99 -30.38 -1.82
N GLY A 535 -9.13 -29.33 -2.62
CA GLY A 535 -8.05 -28.70 -3.36
C GLY A 535 -8.48 -27.36 -3.93
N SER A 536 -7.51 -26.50 -4.18
CA SER A 536 -7.71 -25.15 -4.70
C SER A 536 -6.58 -24.74 -5.64
N VAL A 537 -6.90 -23.84 -6.56
CA VAL A 537 -5.95 -23.05 -7.34
C VAL A 537 -6.50 -21.64 -7.38
N VAL A 538 -5.69 -20.67 -7.00
CA VAL A 538 -6.08 -19.25 -7.02
C VAL A 538 -5.18 -18.49 -7.98
N THR A 539 -5.65 -17.35 -8.48
CA THR A 539 -4.84 -16.46 -9.28
C THR A 539 -4.93 -15.04 -8.77
N GLU A 540 -3.79 -14.38 -8.70
CA GLU A 540 -3.64 -12.99 -8.28
C GLU A 540 -3.16 -12.15 -9.48
N MET A 541 -3.49 -10.86 -9.49
CA MET A 541 -2.98 -9.93 -10.52
C MET A 541 -1.65 -9.35 -10.06
N GLU A 542 -0.58 -9.55 -10.84
CA GLU A 542 0.67 -8.79 -10.65
C GLU A 542 0.52 -7.34 -11.15
N ASP A 543 1.41 -6.46 -10.67
CA ASP A 543 1.50 -5.02 -11.01
C ASP A 543 1.60 -4.75 -12.54
N ASN A 544 2.05 -5.74 -13.31
CA ASN A 544 2.18 -5.71 -14.77
C ASN A 544 0.90 -6.20 -15.51
N ALA A 545 -0.22 -6.33 -14.78
CA ALA A 545 -1.52 -6.78 -15.27
C ALA A 545 -1.54 -8.19 -15.89
N THR A 546 -0.64 -9.08 -15.46
CA THR A 546 -0.68 -10.50 -15.85
C THR A 546 -1.06 -11.38 -14.67
N PRO A 547 -2.00 -12.33 -14.83
CA PRO A 547 -2.42 -13.21 -13.74
C PRO A 547 -1.33 -14.23 -13.40
N GLU A 548 -0.96 -14.30 -12.12
CA GLU A 548 -0.11 -15.33 -11.53
C GLU A 548 -0.98 -16.41 -10.90
N ILE A 549 -0.67 -17.69 -11.15
CA ILE A 549 -1.26 -18.82 -10.46
C ILE A 549 -0.54 -19.00 -9.11
N THR A 550 -1.28 -18.80 -8.03
CA THR A 550 -0.82 -18.96 -6.65
C THR A 550 -1.65 -20.03 -5.94
N GLY A 551 -1.25 -20.43 -4.73
CA GLY A 551 -2.05 -21.30 -3.86
C GLY A 551 -2.56 -22.60 -4.50
N VAL A 552 -1.72 -23.31 -5.26
CA VAL A 552 -2.03 -24.64 -5.80
C VAL A 552 -1.95 -25.68 -4.68
N MET A 553 -3.09 -26.25 -4.31
CA MET A 553 -3.22 -27.06 -3.10
C MET A 553 -4.09 -28.28 -3.35
N VAL A 554 -3.66 -29.44 -2.84
CA VAL A 554 -4.45 -30.66 -2.82
C VAL A 554 -4.16 -31.41 -1.52
N LEU A 555 -5.22 -31.71 -0.77
CA LEU A 555 -5.14 -32.47 0.47
C LEU A 555 -4.46 -33.84 0.24
N PRO A 556 -3.61 -34.30 1.17
CA PRO A 556 -2.79 -35.51 1.01
C PRO A 556 -3.53 -36.74 0.47
N GLU A 557 -4.74 -37.01 0.96
CA GLU A 557 -5.59 -38.14 0.60
C GLU A 557 -6.22 -38.03 -0.80
N TYR A 558 -6.15 -36.86 -1.43
CA TYR A 558 -6.58 -36.60 -2.81
C TYR A 558 -5.41 -36.39 -3.78
N ARG A 559 -4.16 -36.46 -3.31
CA ARG A 559 -2.97 -36.40 -4.18
C ARG A 559 -2.90 -37.62 -5.10
N ARG A 560 -2.17 -37.48 -6.20
CA ARG A 560 -1.98 -38.52 -7.25
C ARG A 560 -3.26 -38.96 -7.99
N LYS A 561 -4.37 -38.22 -7.84
CA LYS A 561 -5.62 -38.38 -8.61
C LYS A 561 -5.75 -37.38 -9.77
N HIS A 562 -4.62 -36.84 -10.26
CA HIS A 562 -4.58 -35.79 -11.30
C HIS A 562 -5.35 -34.49 -10.98
N LEU A 563 -5.76 -34.27 -9.72
CA LEU A 563 -6.61 -33.14 -9.33
C LEU A 563 -5.92 -31.77 -9.48
N ALA A 564 -4.63 -31.66 -9.09
CA ALA A 564 -3.87 -30.41 -9.25
C ALA A 564 -3.70 -30.04 -10.74
N SER A 565 -3.24 -31.00 -11.56
CA SER A 565 -3.13 -30.88 -13.03
C SER A 565 -4.44 -30.38 -13.63
N THR A 566 -5.54 -31.02 -13.26
CA THR A 566 -6.89 -30.65 -13.67
C THR A 566 -7.22 -29.20 -13.35
N MET A 567 -7.13 -28.80 -12.07
CA MET A 567 -7.50 -27.45 -11.65
C MET A 567 -6.64 -26.38 -12.37
N ILE A 568 -5.35 -26.64 -12.55
CA ILE A 568 -4.44 -25.76 -13.31
C ILE A 568 -4.92 -25.60 -14.75
N GLN A 569 -5.30 -26.68 -15.44
CA GLN A 569 -5.82 -26.58 -16.81
C GLN A 569 -7.12 -25.79 -16.90
N TYR A 570 -8.03 -25.97 -15.93
CA TYR A 570 -9.27 -25.18 -15.85
C TYR A 570 -8.99 -23.70 -15.68
N VAL A 571 -8.06 -23.34 -14.79
CA VAL A 571 -7.61 -21.96 -14.58
C VAL A 571 -6.99 -21.40 -15.87
N ILE A 572 -6.07 -22.13 -16.52
CA ILE A 572 -5.46 -21.71 -17.79
C ILE A 572 -6.52 -21.43 -18.87
N ALA A 573 -7.52 -22.30 -18.99
CA ALA A 573 -8.61 -22.13 -19.96
C ALA A 573 -9.53 -20.96 -19.59
N ALA A 574 -9.83 -20.75 -18.31
CA ALA A 574 -10.60 -19.62 -17.84
C ALA A 574 -9.86 -18.29 -18.09
N LEU A 575 -8.55 -18.24 -17.88
CA LEU A 575 -7.71 -17.09 -18.21
C LEU A 575 -7.68 -16.83 -19.73
N HIS A 576 -7.61 -17.87 -20.56
CA HIS A 576 -7.69 -17.75 -22.02
C HIS A 576 -9.01 -17.09 -22.45
N LYS A 577 -10.14 -17.56 -21.91
CA LYS A 577 -11.48 -17.01 -22.20
C LYS A 577 -11.63 -15.55 -21.75
N LYS A 578 -10.90 -15.16 -20.69
CA LYS A 578 -10.82 -13.78 -20.21
C LYS A 578 -9.83 -12.91 -21.02
N GLY A 579 -9.19 -13.45 -22.06
CA GLY A 579 -8.37 -12.70 -23.01
C GLY A 579 -6.86 -12.64 -22.69
N TYR A 580 -6.41 -13.29 -21.61
CA TYR A 580 -4.99 -13.35 -21.30
C TYR A 580 -4.29 -14.33 -22.22
N LYS A 581 -3.10 -13.99 -22.71
CA LYS A 581 -2.28 -14.87 -23.56
C LYS A 581 -1.29 -15.72 -22.77
N ARG A 582 -0.93 -15.29 -21.56
CA ARG A 582 0.08 -15.93 -20.71
C ARG A 582 -0.32 -15.87 -19.25
N THR A 583 0.22 -16.79 -18.48
CA THR A 583 0.16 -16.83 -17.02
C THR A 583 1.47 -17.41 -16.48
N TRP A 584 1.72 -17.18 -15.19
CA TRP A 584 2.99 -17.47 -14.53
C TRP A 584 2.72 -18.15 -13.20
N LEU A 585 3.72 -18.81 -12.63
CA LEU A 585 3.68 -19.29 -11.26
C LEU A 585 5.09 -19.39 -10.68
N VAL A 586 5.17 -19.41 -9.36
CA VAL A 586 6.41 -19.58 -8.62
C VAL A 586 6.41 -20.92 -7.88
N CYS A 587 7.50 -21.69 -8.02
CA CYS A 587 7.64 -23.02 -7.40
C CYS A 587 8.95 -23.13 -6.61
N LYS A 588 8.88 -23.48 -5.33
CA LYS A 588 10.07 -23.77 -4.50
C LYS A 588 10.65 -25.15 -4.86
N CYS A 589 11.95 -25.24 -5.10
CA CYS A 589 12.63 -26.47 -5.55
C CYS A 589 12.53 -27.67 -4.59
N VAL A 590 12.31 -27.40 -3.29
CA VAL A 590 12.10 -28.45 -2.28
C VAL A 590 10.86 -29.28 -2.60
N ASN A 591 9.98 -28.77 -3.48
CA ASN A 591 8.80 -29.43 -4.00
C ASN A 591 9.04 -29.94 -5.44
N LYS A 592 9.92 -30.94 -5.60
CA LYS A 592 10.22 -31.56 -6.90
C LYS A 592 8.97 -32.10 -7.61
N GLU A 593 8.04 -32.70 -6.85
CA GLU A 593 6.78 -33.21 -7.38
C GLU A 593 5.93 -32.11 -8.04
N ALA A 594 5.87 -30.91 -7.43
CA ALA A 594 5.15 -29.78 -8.01
C ALA A 594 5.85 -29.23 -9.25
N LEU A 595 7.19 -29.13 -9.25
CA LEU A 595 7.93 -28.68 -10.43
C LEU A 595 7.71 -29.60 -11.64
N GLU A 596 7.81 -30.93 -11.44
CA GLU A 596 7.54 -31.92 -12.48
C GLU A 596 6.10 -31.85 -12.99
N LEU A 597 5.14 -31.64 -12.08
CA LEU A 597 3.73 -31.42 -12.42
C LEU A 597 3.58 -30.21 -13.34
N TYR A 598 4.11 -29.04 -12.95
CA TYR A 598 3.96 -27.82 -13.75
C TYR A 598 4.59 -27.96 -15.13
N GLN A 599 5.79 -28.55 -15.22
CA GLN A 599 6.44 -28.81 -16.51
C GLN A 599 5.59 -29.73 -17.41
N LYS A 600 4.96 -30.76 -16.83
CA LYS A 600 4.03 -31.63 -17.56
C LYS A 600 2.79 -30.88 -18.08
N GLU A 601 2.31 -29.89 -17.34
CA GLU A 601 1.18 -29.03 -17.76
C GLU A 601 1.58 -27.97 -18.82
N GLY A 602 2.84 -27.94 -19.23
CA GLY A 602 3.35 -27.05 -20.27
C GLY A 602 3.96 -25.76 -19.74
N PHE A 603 4.27 -25.69 -18.44
CA PHE A 603 5.05 -24.59 -17.90
C PHE A 603 6.54 -24.75 -18.22
N SER A 604 7.16 -23.65 -18.66
CA SER A 604 8.61 -23.58 -18.88
C SER A 604 9.24 -22.71 -17.80
N ILE A 605 10.39 -23.15 -17.29
CA ILE A 605 11.22 -22.34 -16.38
C ILE A 605 11.84 -21.22 -17.21
N TYR A 606 11.61 -19.97 -16.83
CA TYR A 606 12.22 -18.82 -17.51
C TYR A 606 13.29 -18.12 -16.66
N SER A 607 13.27 -18.32 -15.34
CA SER A 607 14.33 -17.91 -14.42
C SER A 607 14.26 -18.70 -13.12
N HIS A 608 15.34 -18.69 -12.34
CA HIS A 608 15.31 -19.20 -10.97
C HIS A 608 16.19 -18.39 -10.02
N GLU A 609 15.70 -18.18 -8.81
CA GLU A 609 16.44 -17.61 -7.69
C GLU A 609 17.13 -18.75 -6.93
N LYS A 610 18.46 -18.75 -6.87
CA LYS A 610 19.23 -19.62 -5.98
C LYS A 610 19.20 -19.05 -4.56
N ARG A 611 18.85 -19.87 -3.57
CA ARG A 611 18.89 -19.49 -2.15
C ARG A 611 19.92 -20.28 -1.38
N TYR A 612 20.66 -19.56 -0.55
CA TYR A 612 21.61 -20.10 0.40
C TYR A 612 21.12 -19.78 1.82
N MET A 613 21.38 -20.68 2.75
CA MET A 613 20.89 -20.54 4.12
C MET A 613 21.92 -21.00 5.14
N LYS A 614 21.98 -20.33 6.29
CA LYS A 614 22.83 -20.71 7.41
C LYS A 614 22.09 -20.55 8.73
N TYR A 615 22.18 -21.55 9.60
CA TYR A 615 21.63 -21.47 10.96
C TYR A 615 22.52 -20.62 11.88
N ILE A 616 21.89 -19.83 12.76
CA ILE A 616 22.57 -18.94 13.73
C ILE A 616 21.97 -18.93 15.14
#